data_AF-A0A7C0UXK8-F1
#
_entry.id   AF-A0A7C0UXK8-F1
#
_cell.length_a   1.000
_cell.length_b   1.000
_cell.length_c   1.000
_cell.angle_alpha   90.00
_cell.angle_beta   90.00
_cell.angle_gamma   90.00
#
_symmetry.space_group_name_H-M   'P 1'
#
loop_
_entity.id
_entity.type
_entity.pdbx_description
1 polymer ?
#
loop_
_entity_poly.entity_id
_entity_poly.type
_entity_poly.pdbx_seq_one_letter_code
_entity_poly.pdbx_strand_id
1 'polypeptide(L)'
;MNSEDIFVAGRRDLIAYNDLKKWIIDPGFCTLCGACEAACPIHSLKIEGETLQYIHDCSEHLEFCPICYDVCPHSEALLLETLSFVTDAPNRRESLGYYRKVLLAQAVDPELRKVSHGGGVVTALLTNSIKQGFVDSVVASRTDEKAPLKLHPSISLVPDDVFSAVDVGYSPSAVAKAFGRAVQEYGKTKIAFVVTPCQVLALRKLESWEHKIVDSLKLVVGFMCLWCFSLKHLF
;
A
#
# COMPACT_ATOMS: atom_id res chain seq x y z
N MET A 1 41.48 -9.89 -26.82
CA MET A 1 40.29 -9.19 -26.28
C MET A 1 40.22 -7.86 -26.98
N ASN A 2 39.27 -7.70 -27.88
CA ASN A 2 39.14 -6.46 -28.66
C ASN A 2 38.56 -5.37 -27.76
N SER A 3 38.97 -4.12 -28.03
CA SER A 3 38.52 -2.92 -27.32
C SER A 3 37.01 -2.67 -27.40
N GLU A 4 36.28 -3.36 -28.27
CA GLU A 4 34.82 -3.29 -28.39
C GLU A 4 34.10 -4.07 -27.28
N ASP A 5 34.70 -5.15 -26.76
CA ASP A 5 34.09 -5.98 -25.71
C ASP A 5 34.06 -5.27 -24.33
N ILE A 6 34.89 -4.25 -24.14
CA ILE A 6 34.96 -3.46 -22.89
C ILE A 6 33.83 -2.42 -22.82
N PHE A 7 33.35 -1.91 -23.96
CA PHE A 7 32.26 -0.93 -23.99
C PHE A 7 30.88 -1.55 -23.81
N VAL A 8 30.72 -2.85 -24.05
CA VAL A 8 29.46 -3.58 -23.81
C VAL A 8 29.29 -3.93 -22.31
N ALA A 9 30.37 -3.96 -21.54
CA ALA A 9 30.34 -4.18 -20.08
C ALA A 9 29.89 -2.95 -19.25
N GLY A 10 29.55 -1.83 -19.92
CA GLY A 10 29.33 -0.52 -19.30
C GLY A 10 27.90 0.01 -19.27
N ARG A 11 26.90 -0.69 -19.82
CA ARG A 11 25.48 -0.36 -19.59
C ARG A 11 24.94 -1.28 -18.50
N ARG A 12 25.12 -0.89 -17.24
CA ARG A 12 24.13 -1.29 -16.25
C ARG A 12 22.85 -0.58 -16.67
N ASP A 13 21.91 -1.31 -17.23
CA ASP A 13 20.57 -0.78 -17.45
C ASP A 13 20.11 -0.19 -16.11
N LEU A 14 19.89 1.12 -16.08
CA LEU A 14 19.51 1.86 -14.87
C LEU A 14 18.02 1.63 -14.55
N ILE A 15 17.59 0.38 -14.72
CA ILE A 15 16.25 -0.12 -14.51
C ILE A 15 16.22 -0.73 -13.12
N ALA A 16 15.57 -0.04 -12.19
CA ALA A 16 15.49 -0.46 -10.80
C ALA A 16 14.70 -1.75 -10.58
N TYR A 17 13.97 -2.26 -11.59
CA TYR A 17 13.40 -3.59 -11.51
C TYR A 17 14.47 -4.66 -11.27
N ASN A 18 15.67 -4.49 -11.83
CA ASN A 18 16.77 -5.44 -11.63
C ASN A 18 17.20 -5.50 -10.15
N ASP A 19 17.29 -4.35 -9.48
CA ASP A 19 17.58 -4.28 -8.05
C ASP A 19 16.41 -4.75 -7.19
N LEU A 20 15.17 -4.37 -7.55
CA LEU A 20 13.96 -4.85 -6.88
C LEU A 20 13.88 -6.37 -6.93
N LYS A 21 14.16 -6.97 -8.09
CA LYS A 21 14.17 -8.41 -8.29
C LYS A 21 15.24 -9.06 -7.43
N LYS A 22 16.49 -8.62 -7.54
CA LYS A 22 17.64 -9.21 -6.86
C LYS A 22 17.54 -9.13 -5.34
N TRP A 23 17.12 -7.99 -4.80
CA TRP A 23 17.21 -7.72 -3.36
C TRP A 23 15.92 -7.96 -2.60
N ILE A 24 14.76 -7.87 -3.25
CA ILE A 24 13.45 -7.95 -2.58
C ILE A 24 12.65 -9.17 -3.05
N ILE A 25 12.52 -9.38 -4.37
CA ILE A 25 11.65 -10.44 -4.90
C ILE A 25 12.31 -11.81 -4.74
N ASP A 26 13.51 -12.01 -5.30
CA ASP A 26 14.19 -13.31 -5.31
C ASP A 26 14.47 -13.83 -3.88
N PRO A 27 14.83 -13.00 -2.88
CA PRO A 27 14.99 -13.46 -1.50
C PRO A 27 13.67 -13.69 -0.74
N GLY A 28 12.51 -13.38 -1.34
CA GLY A 28 11.19 -13.60 -0.74
C GLY A 28 10.70 -12.50 0.21
N PHE A 29 11.31 -11.31 0.22
CA PHE A 29 10.86 -10.18 1.04
C PHE A 29 9.63 -9.46 0.47
N CYS A 30 9.29 -9.69 -0.80
CA CYS A 30 8.15 -9.05 -1.43
C CYS A 30 6.83 -9.42 -0.72
N THR A 31 6.29 -8.48 0.05
CA THR A 31 4.95 -8.59 0.65
C THR A 31 3.86 -8.19 -0.32
N LEU A 32 4.13 -8.27 -1.64
CA LEU A 32 3.19 -8.00 -2.74
C LEU A 32 2.38 -6.70 -2.59
N CYS A 33 2.92 -5.64 -1.96
CA CYS A 33 2.13 -4.48 -1.50
C CYS A 33 1.39 -3.70 -2.61
N GLY A 34 1.81 -3.88 -3.87
CA GLY A 34 1.26 -3.23 -5.04
C GLY A 34 1.78 -1.81 -5.31
N ALA A 35 2.62 -1.23 -4.44
CA ALA A 35 3.13 0.12 -4.70
C ALA A 35 3.90 0.23 -6.03
N CYS A 36 4.74 -0.77 -6.35
CA CYS A 36 5.49 -0.80 -7.61
C CYS A 36 4.61 -0.98 -8.85
N GLU A 37 3.53 -1.77 -8.78
CA GLU A 37 2.55 -1.92 -9.85
C GLU A 37 1.77 -0.61 -10.06
N ALA A 38 1.36 0.06 -8.98
CA ALA A 38 0.64 1.34 -9.06
C ALA A 38 1.51 2.46 -9.65
N ALA A 39 2.79 2.49 -9.30
CA ALA A 39 3.71 3.54 -9.70
C ALA A 39 4.34 3.30 -11.08
N CYS A 40 4.20 2.10 -11.66
CA CYS A 40 4.91 1.76 -12.89
C CYS A 40 4.39 2.60 -14.07
N PRO A 41 5.23 3.43 -14.71
CA PRO A 41 4.80 4.34 -15.77
C PRO A 41 4.42 3.62 -17.07
N ILE A 42 4.93 2.40 -17.26
CA ILE A 42 4.72 1.58 -18.47
C ILE A 42 3.96 0.28 -18.17
N HIS A 43 3.43 0.14 -16.96
CA HIS A 43 2.65 -1.03 -16.53
C HIS A 43 3.36 -2.39 -16.71
N SER A 44 4.70 -2.41 -16.65
CA SER A 44 5.51 -3.65 -16.72
C SER A 44 5.36 -4.57 -15.51
N LEU A 45 4.79 -4.09 -14.40
CA LEU A 45 4.63 -4.85 -13.16
C LEU A 45 3.16 -5.09 -12.88
N LYS A 46 2.81 -6.34 -12.58
CA LYS A 46 1.43 -6.72 -12.27
C LYS A 46 1.37 -7.78 -11.19
N ILE A 47 0.47 -7.63 -10.23
CA ILE A 47 0.27 -8.65 -9.20
C ILE A 47 -0.85 -9.58 -9.60
N GLU A 48 -0.47 -10.81 -9.92
CA GLU A 48 -1.39 -11.90 -10.25
C GLU A 48 -1.22 -13.05 -9.26
N GLY A 49 -2.33 -13.39 -8.59
CA GLY A 49 -2.32 -14.36 -7.48
C GLY A 49 -1.36 -13.94 -6.37
N GLU A 50 -0.37 -14.79 -6.12
CA GLU A 50 0.67 -14.60 -5.08
C GLU A 50 2.04 -14.25 -5.70
N THR A 51 2.06 -13.66 -6.90
CA THR A 51 3.29 -13.36 -7.62
C THR A 51 3.26 -11.96 -8.22
N LEU A 52 4.42 -11.30 -8.23
CA LEU A 52 4.64 -10.08 -8.98
C LEU A 52 5.22 -10.47 -10.35
N GLN A 53 4.42 -10.31 -11.39
CA GLN A 53 4.77 -10.60 -12.78
C GLN A 53 5.49 -9.40 -13.39
N TYR A 54 6.52 -9.68 -14.20
CA TYR A 54 7.20 -8.72 -15.06
C TYR A 54 6.78 -8.97 -16.51
N ILE A 55 5.89 -8.12 -17.01
CA ILE A 55 5.16 -8.37 -18.27
C ILE A 55 5.98 -7.93 -19.48
N HIS A 56 6.65 -6.78 -19.39
CA HIS A 56 7.40 -6.19 -20.49
C HIS A 56 8.74 -5.69 -19.99
N ASP A 57 9.78 -5.82 -20.80
CA ASP A 57 11.09 -5.33 -20.43
C ASP A 57 11.14 -3.79 -20.45
N CYS A 58 11.37 -3.18 -19.29
CA CYS A 58 11.50 -1.74 -19.14
C CYS A 58 12.57 -1.15 -20.05
N SER A 59 13.67 -1.87 -20.30
CA SER A 59 14.77 -1.39 -21.14
C SER A 59 14.35 -1.14 -22.60
N GLU A 60 13.24 -1.73 -23.06
CA GLU A 60 12.67 -1.48 -24.40
C GLU A 60 11.93 -0.14 -24.49
N HIS A 61 11.54 0.44 -23.35
CA HIS A 61 10.70 1.64 -23.30
C HIS A 61 11.35 2.82 -22.57
N LEU A 62 12.32 2.55 -21.69
CA LEU A 62 12.94 3.53 -20.80
C LEU A 62 14.44 3.27 -20.70
N GLU A 63 15.25 4.33 -20.77
CA GLU A 63 16.69 4.24 -20.52
C GLU A 63 17.02 4.23 -19.01
N PHE A 64 16.12 4.80 -18.19
CA PHE A 64 16.25 4.92 -16.74
C PHE A 64 14.89 4.85 -16.07
N CYS A 65 14.75 4.03 -15.03
CA CYS A 65 13.52 3.96 -14.24
C CYS A 65 13.82 3.49 -12.80
N PRO A 66 13.83 4.41 -11.81
CA PRO A 66 14.15 4.07 -10.42
C PRO A 66 12.92 3.64 -9.58
N ILE A 67 11.71 3.99 -10.05
CA ILE A 67 10.52 4.12 -9.20
C ILE A 67 10.11 2.85 -8.45
N CYS A 68 10.20 1.67 -9.07
CA CYS A 68 9.68 0.44 -8.47
C CYS A 68 10.49 -0.05 -7.27
N TYR A 69 11.80 0.23 -7.25
CA TYR A 69 12.65 0.00 -6.07
C TYR A 69 12.45 1.10 -5.04
N ASP A 70 12.39 2.36 -5.48
CA ASP A 70 12.32 3.50 -4.57
C ASP A 70 11.05 3.51 -3.71
N VAL A 71 9.91 3.15 -4.30
CA VAL A 71 8.62 3.10 -3.59
C VAL A 71 8.39 1.80 -2.81
N CYS A 72 9.28 0.81 -2.94
CA CYS A 72 9.15 -0.47 -2.26
C CYS A 72 9.35 -0.28 -0.74
N PRO A 73 8.43 -0.74 0.12
CA PRO A 73 8.59 -0.55 1.57
C PRO A 73 9.75 -1.35 2.19
N HIS A 74 10.31 -2.30 1.45
CA HIS A 74 11.46 -3.11 1.87
C HIS A 74 12.81 -2.60 1.34
N SER A 75 12.81 -1.53 0.54
CA SER A 75 14.04 -0.83 0.16
C SER A 75 14.39 0.25 1.19
N GLU A 76 15.66 0.65 1.24
CA GLU A 76 16.12 1.77 2.08
C GLU A 76 15.85 3.14 1.43
N ALA A 77 15.56 3.15 0.13
CA ALA A 77 15.28 4.37 -0.62
C ALA A 77 14.13 5.17 0.00
N LEU A 78 14.24 6.51 -0.04
CA LEU A 78 13.25 7.45 0.48
C LEU A 78 12.96 7.37 1.99
N LEU A 79 13.70 6.56 2.77
CA LEU A 79 13.36 6.36 4.18
C LEU A 79 13.49 7.65 5.00
N LEU A 80 14.50 8.48 4.74
CA LEU A 80 14.70 9.76 5.42
C LEU A 80 13.59 10.76 5.06
N GLU A 81 13.22 10.80 3.79
CA GLU A 81 12.15 11.61 3.24
C GLU A 81 10.81 11.22 3.89
N THR A 82 10.53 9.93 4.03
CA THR A 82 9.31 9.47 4.72
C THR A 82 9.29 9.81 6.22
N LEU A 83 10.45 9.86 6.88
CA LEU A 83 10.52 10.26 8.29
C LEU A 83 10.16 11.73 8.48
N SER A 84 10.45 12.59 7.49
CA SER A 84 10.16 14.03 7.57
C SER A 84 8.70 14.33 7.92
N PHE A 85 7.75 13.51 7.43
CA PHE A 85 6.31 13.66 7.68
C PHE A 85 5.88 13.54 9.14
N VAL A 86 6.73 13.02 10.02
CA VAL A 86 6.39 12.78 11.43
C VAL A 86 7.34 13.47 12.41
N THR A 87 8.36 14.18 11.91
CA THR A 87 9.37 14.83 12.74
C THR A 87 8.83 15.99 13.58
N ASP A 88 7.67 16.55 13.23
CA ASP A 88 6.99 17.60 13.98
C ASP A 88 6.27 17.07 15.25
N ALA A 89 6.22 15.75 15.44
CA ALA A 89 5.61 15.16 16.62
C ALA A 89 6.43 15.45 17.89
N PRO A 90 5.79 15.84 19.00
CA PRO A 90 6.49 16.24 20.23
C PRO A 90 7.11 15.08 21.00
N ASN A 91 6.69 13.84 20.72
CA ASN A 91 7.20 12.66 21.41
C ASN A 91 7.74 11.64 20.41
N ARG A 92 8.78 10.92 20.83
CA ARG A 92 9.33 9.77 20.11
C ARG A 92 9.74 8.70 21.12
N ARG A 93 9.40 7.44 20.82
CA ARG A 93 9.95 6.27 21.52
C ARG A 93 10.54 5.33 20.50
N GLU A 94 11.63 4.66 20.85
CA GLU A 94 12.31 3.72 19.93
C GLU A 94 11.37 2.64 19.40
N SER A 95 10.52 2.07 20.26
CA SER A 95 9.58 1.00 19.88
C SER A 95 8.29 1.44 19.21
N LEU A 96 7.90 2.73 19.31
CA LEU A 96 6.63 3.25 18.76
C LEU A 96 6.83 4.26 17.63
N GLY A 97 8.04 4.77 17.44
CA GLY A 97 8.31 5.91 16.58
C GLY A 97 7.79 7.23 17.15
N TYR A 98 7.48 8.16 16.25
CA TYR A 98 6.98 9.50 16.53
C TYR A 98 5.48 9.47 16.81
N TYR A 99 5.01 10.19 17.83
CA TYR A 99 3.58 10.25 18.17
C TYR A 99 3.20 11.56 18.88
N ARG A 100 1.92 11.95 18.73
CA ARG A 100 1.35 13.09 19.48
C ARG A 100 0.69 12.65 20.78
N LYS A 101 -0.14 11.60 20.74
CA LYS A 101 -0.85 11.04 21.90
C LYS A 101 -1.04 9.53 21.75
N VAL A 102 -1.10 8.82 22.87
CA VAL A 102 -1.51 7.41 22.94
C VAL A 102 -2.71 7.36 23.89
N LEU A 103 -3.83 6.83 23.41
CA LEU A 103 -5.11 6.83 24.12
C LEU A 103 -5.75 5.44 24.05
N LEU A 104 -6.49 5.08 25.09
CA LEU A 104 -7.41 3.95 25.05
C LEU A 104 -8.79 4.47 24.64
N ALA A 105 -9.37 3.90 23.59
CA ALA A 105 -10.64 4.37 23.03
C ALA A 105 -11.52 3.21 22.58
N GLN A 106 -12.83 3.44 22.56
CA GLN A 106 -13.84 2.56 21.99
C GLN A 106 -14.97 3.38 21.36
N ALA A 107 -15.67 2.80 20.40
CA ALA A 107 -16.87 3.37 19.81
C ALA A 107 -17.97 3.52 20.85
N VAL A 108 -18.72 4.62 20.77
CA VAL A 108 -19.88 4.87 21.63
C VAL A 108 -21.01 3.88 21.32
N ASP A 109 -21.15 3.51 20.04
CA ASP A 109 -22.14 2.55 19.56
C ASP A 109 -21.84 1.12 20.07
N PRO A 110 -22.72 0.54 20.92
CA PRO A 110 -22.56 -0.83 21.42
C PRO A 110 -22.63 -1.91 20.34
N GLU A 111 -23.45 -1.72 19.30
CA GLU A 111 -23.59 -2.72 18.23
C GLU A 111 -22.32 -2.77 17.38
N LEU A 112 -21.74 -1.60 17.07
CA LEU A 112 -20.46 -1.52 16.38
C LEU A 112 -19.34 -2.23 17.15
N ARG A 113 -19.34 -2.14 18.48
CA ARG A 113 -18.36 -2.84 19.31
C ARG A 113 -18.50 -4.36 19.20
N LYS A 114 -19.73 -4.88 19.24
CA LYS A 114 -20.01 -6.34 19.17
C LYS A 114 -19.50 -6.97 17.87
N VAL A 115 -19.63 -6.28 16.75
CA VAL A 115 -19.24 -6.79 15.43
C VAL A 115 -17.77 -6.52 15.08
N SER A 116 -17.05 -5.77 15.91
CA SER A 116 -15.65 -5.42 15.67
C SER A 116 -14.69 -6.34 16.45
N HIS A 117 -13.50 -6.60 15.90
CA HIS A 117 -12.44 -7.36 16.57
C HIS A 117 -11.79 -6.62 17.77
N GLY A 118 -12.35 -5.50 18.22
CA GLY A 118 -11.79 -4.66 19.27
C GLY A 118 -12.77 -3.59 19.74
N GLY A 119 -12.30 -2.35 19.85
CA GLY A 119 -13.14 -1.23 20.30
C GLY A 119 -13.99 -0.56 19.20
N GLY A 120 -14.00 -1.04 17.96
CA GLY A 120 -14.73 -0.39 16.85
C GLY A 120 -14.21 1.00 16.44
N VAL A 121 -13.01 1.40 16.89
CA VAL A 121 -12.47 2.76 16.72
C VAL A 121 -12.25 3.13 15.25
N VAL A 122 -11.64 2.24 14.47
CA VAL A 122 -11.35 2.50 13.05
C VAL A 122 -12.63 2.73 12.27
N THR A 123 -13.61 1.84 12.41
CA THR A 123 -14.91 1.99 11.74
C THR A 123 -15.62 3.27 12.17
N ALA A 124 -15.65 3.58 13.47
CA ALA A 124 -16.27 4.82 13.97
C ALA A 124 -15.61 6.08 13.36
N LEU A 125 -14.28 6.12 13.29
CA LEU A 125 -13.54 7.22 12.68
C LEU A 125 -13.87 7.38 11.20
N LEU A 126 -13.91 6.27 10.45
CA LEU A 126 -14.17 6.29 9.00
C LEU A 126 -15.62 6.69 8.71
N THR A 127 -16.60 6.12 9.43
CA THR A 127 -18.01 6.50 9.30
C THR A 127 -18.21 7.98 9.60
N ASN A 128 -17.58 8.50 10.64
CA ASN A 128 -17.64 9.93 10.94
C ASN A 128 -16.97 10.78 9.85
N SER A 129 -15.81 10.34 9.34
CA SER A 129 -15.07 11.05 8.29
C SER A 129 -15.85 11.14 6.97
N ILE A 130 -16.59 10.08 6.61
CA ILE A 130 -17.49 10.09 5.44
C ILE A 130 -18.68 11.01 5.69
N LYS A 131 -19.35 10.89 6.85
CA LYS A 131 -20.50 11.74 7.20
C LYS A 131 -20.18 13.23 7.20
N GLN A 132 -18.97 13.59 7.60
CA GLN A 132 -18.48 14.98 7.59
C GLN A 132 -17.96 15.43 6.22
N GLY A 133 -17.93 14.56 5.21
CA GLY A 133 -17.38 14.87 3.88
C GLY A 133 -15.86 15.08 3.86
N PHE A 134 -15.15 14.62 4.90
CA PHE A 134 -13.69 14.67 4.96
C PHE A 134 -13.07 13.70 3.96
N VAL A 135 -13.69 12.53 3.80
CA VAL A 135 -13.35 11.51 2.80
C VAL A 135 -14.59 11.12 2.02
N ASP A 136 -14.44 10.81 0.74
CA ASP A 136 -15.50 10.35 -0.17
C ASP A 136 -15.50 8.83 -0.37
N SER A 137 -14.42 8.17 0.05
CA SER A 137 -14.18 6.75 -0.18
C SER A 137 -13.16 6.20 0.82
N VAL A 138 -13.25 4.89 1.05
CA VAL A 138 -12.35 4.17 1.96
C VAL A 138 -11.85 2.91 1.25
N VAL A 139 -10.54 2.73 1.29
CA VAL A 139 -9.86 1.53 0.84
C VAL A 139 -9.54 0.71 2.08
N ALA A 140 -10.18 -0.45 2.21
CA ALA A 140 -10.04 -1.31 3.37
C ALA A 140 -10.12 -2.79 2.99
N SER A 141 -9.75 -3.60 3.96
CA SER A 141 -9.59 -5.05 3.88
C SER A 141 -10.87 -5.77 4.30
N ARG A 142 -11.32 -6.80 3.55
CA ARG A 142 -12.39 -7.70 4.02
C ARG A 142 -12.07 -9.16 3.66
N THR A 143 -12.61 -10.08 4.45
CA THR A 143 -12.45 -11.54 4.34
C THR A 143 -13.54 -12.11 3.45
N ASP A 144 -13.26 -13.19 2.69
CA ASP A 144 -14.30 -13.90 1.95
C ASP A 144 -15.19 -14.70 2.89
N GLU A 145 -16.50 -14.55 2.75
CA GLU A 145 -17.50 -15.34 3.46
C GLU A 145 -17.51 -16.81 3.01
N LYS A 146 -17.11 -17.09 1.75
CA LYS A 146 -17.11 -18.46 1.19
C LYS A 146 -15.84 -19.25 1.49
N ALA A 147 -14.78 -18.57 1.92
CA ALA A 147 -13.52 -19.19 2.29
C ALA A 147 -12.88 -18.33 3.40
N PRO A 148 -13.20 -18.56 4.69
CA PRO A 148 -12.76 -17.68 5.78
C PRO A 148 -11.23 -17.60 5.95
N LEU A 149 -10.50 -18.55 5.38
CA LEU A 149 -9.03 -18.58 5.33
C LEU A 149 -8.46 -17.90 4.06
N LYS A 150 -9.28 -17.71 3.03
CA LYS A 150 -8.92 -16.92 1.85
C LYS A 150 -9.41 -15.50 2.04
N LEU A 151 -8.47 -14.57 2.09
CA LEU A 151 -8.80 -13.16 2.01
C LEU A 151 -9.18 -12.85 0.56
N HIS A 152 -10.46 -12.66 0.29
CA HIS A 152 -10.88 -12.17 -1.02
C HIS A 152 -11.00 -10.65 -0.95
N PRO A 153 -10.52 -9.95 -2.00
CA PRO A 153 -10.64 -8.51 -2.05
C PRO A 153 -12.12 -8.16 -2.00
N SER A 154 -12.52 -7.47 -0.94
CA SER A 154 -13.89 -7.01 -0.82
C SER A 154 -13.88 -5.63 -0.17
N ILE A 155 -14.70 -4.74 -0.70
CA ILE A 155 -15.03 -3.50 -0.03
C ILE A 155 -16.30 -3.74 0.73
N SER A 156 -16.19 -3.55 2.05
CA SER A 156 -17.37 -3.56 2.88
C SER A 156 -18.03 -2.20 2.71
N LEU A 157 -19.12 -2.19 1.96
CA LEU A 157 -20.20 -1.26 2.22
C LEU A 157 -20.62 -1.47 3.68
N VAL A 158 -20.48 -0.42 4.48
CA VAL A 158 -21.14 -0.31 5.79
C VAL A 158 -22.66 -0.44 5.52
N PRO A 159 -23.46 -1.03 6.43
CA PRO A 159 -24.73 -1.70 6.13
C PRO A 159 -25.71 -0.95 5.22
N ASP A 160 -26.55 -1.73 4.54
CA ASP A 160 -27.45 -1.46 3.41
C ASP A 160 -28.26 -0.14 3.38
N ASP A 161 -28.22 0.67 4.43
CA ASP A 161 -29.06 1.87 4.55
C ASP A 161 -28.35 3.17 4.10
N VAL A 162 -27.05 3.16 3.76
CA VAL A 162 -26.31 4.45 3.62
C VAL A 162 -25.28 4.58 2.47
N PHE A 163 -24.79 3.55 1.77
CA PHE A 163 -23.55 3.72 0.98
C PHE A 163 -23.55 3.18 -0.45
N SER A 164 -23.02 3.99 -1.38
CA SER A 164 -22.59 3.61 -2.73
C SER A 164 -21.06 3.75 -2.81
N ALA A 165 -20.34 2.62 -2.92
CA ALA A 165 -18.88 2.57 -2.98
C ALA A 165 -18.39 1.30 -3.69
N VAL A 166 -17.12 1.32 -4.06
CA VAL A 166 -16.46 0.62 -5.16
C VAL A 166 -15.21 -0.09 -4.65
N ASP A 167 -14.89 -1.28 -5.20
CA ASP A 167 -14.13 -2.44 -4.66
C ASP A 167 -12.59 -2.54 -4.80
N VAL A 168 -11.88 -2.66 -3.67
CA VAL A 168 -10.49 -3.13 -3.46
C VAL A 168 -10.30 -3.58 -2.00
N GLY A 169 -10.01 -4.88 -1.81
CA GLY A 169 -9.71 -5.45 -0.50
C GLY A 169 -8.24 -5.77 -0.25
N TYR A 170 -7.98 -6.51 0.84
CA TYR A 170 -6.64 -6.93 1.26
C TYR A 170 -6.18 -8.16 0.50
N SER A 171 -5.73 -7.88 -0.71
CA SER A 171 -4.53 -8.56 -1.16
C SER A 171 -3.36 -7.72 -0.64
N PRO A 172 -2.17 -8.29 -0.44
CA PRO A 172 -1.00 -7.46 -0.37
C PRO A 172 -1.01 -6.37 -1.48
N SER A 173 -1.60 -6.61 -2.66
CA SER A 173 -1.82 -5.63 -3.75
C SER A 173 -2.82 -4.47 -3.48
N ALA A 174 -3.21 -4.21 -2.23
CA ALA A 174 -4.21 -3.20 -1.88
C ALA A 174 -3.84 -1.79 -2.38
N VAL A 175 -2.56 -1.42 -2.42
CA VAL A 175 -2.11 -0.10 -2.89
C VAL A 175 -2.31 0.01 -4.41
N ALA A 176 -1.81 -0.96 -5.20
CA ALA A 176 -1.97 -1.01 -6.66
C ALA A 176 -3.42 -0.90 -7.12
N LYS A 177 -4.25 -1.82 -6.62
CA LYS A 177 -5.62 -1.98 -7.10
C LYS A 177 -6.50 -0.81 -6.66
N ALA A 178 -6.27 -0.28 -5.46
CA ALA A 178 -7.02 0.85 -4.90
C ALA A 178 -6.80 2.11 -5.72
N PHE A 179 -5.57 2.35 -6.13
CA PHE A 179 -5.24 3.56 -6.84
C PHE A 179 -5.62 3.52 -8.31
N GLY A 180 -5.39 2.40 -8.99
CA GLY A 180 -5.85 2.22 -10.37
C GLY A 180 -7.36 2.43 -10.49
N ARG A 181 -8.16 1.78 -9.65
CA ARG A 181 -9.62 1.87 -9.72
C ARG A 181 -10.17 3.18 -9.17
N ALA A 182 -9.81 3.59 -7.95
CA ALA A 182 -10.44 4.77 -7.33
C ALA A 182 -10.18 6.08 -8.09
N VAL A 183 -9.00 6.23 -8.70
CA VAL A 183 -8.61 7.44 -9.42
C VAL A 183 -9.05 7.38 -10.89
N GLN A 184 -8.78 6.27 -11.60
CA GLN A 184 -9.05 6.20 -13.04
C GLN A 184 -10.50 5.84 -13.38
N GLU A 185 -11.15 4.97 -12.59
CA GLU A 185 -12.50 4.49 -12.92
C GLU A 185 -13.62 5.30 -12.26
N TYR A 186 -13.37 5.89 -11.07
CA TYR A 186 -14.43 6.49 -10.25
C TYR A 186 -14.23 7.96 -9.87
N GLY A 187 -13.14 8.58 -10.32
CA GLY A 187 -12.89 10.02 -10.15
C GLY A 187 -12.88 10.49 -8.69
N LYS A 188 -12.52 9.61 -7.75
CA LYS A 188 -12.50 9.93 -6.32
C LYS A 188 -11.26 10.75 -5.97
N THR A 189 -11.46 11.77 -5.14
CA THR A 189 -10.43 12.77 -4.83
C THR A 189 -10.10 12.84 -3.34
N LYS A 190 -10.90 12.18 -2.48
CA LYS A 190 -10.72 12.20 -1.02
C LYS A 190 -10.76 10.80 -0.41
N ILE A 191 -9.69 10.05 -0.57
CA ILE A 191 -9.61 8.64 -0.22
C ILE A 191 -8.98 8.46 1.17
N ALA A 192 -9.62 7.63 2.01
CA ALA A 192 -9.01 7.07 3.21
C ALA A 192 -8.42 5.68 2.95
N PHE A 193 -7.27 5.37 3.52
CA PHE A 193 -6.63 4.06 3.46
C PHE A 193 -6.59 3.43 4.84
N VAL A 194 -6.98 2.16 4.93
CA VAL A 194 -6.88 1.34 6.15
C VAL A 194 -5.95 0.17 5.85
N VAL A 195 -4.72 0.25 6.33
CA VAL A 195 -3.59 -0.51 5.78
C VAL A 195 -2.57 -0.95 6.84
N THR A 196 -1.65 -1.83 6.45
CA THR A 196 -0.53 -2.30 7.29
C THR A 196 0.63 -1.31 7.37
N PRO A 197 1.55 -1.47 8.34
CA PRO A 197 2.75 -0.63 8.42
C PRO A 197 3.58 -0.61 7.13
N CYS A 198 3.77 -1.76 6.46
CA CYS A 198 4.52 -1.78 5.19
C CYS A 198 3.79 -1.03 4.07
N GLN A 199 2.46 -1.12 4.01
CA GLN A 199 1.65 -0.36 3.06
C GLN A 199 1.63 1.15 3.41
N VAL A 200 1.60 1.52 4.69
CA VAL A 200 1.77 2.92 5.12
C VAL A 200 3.11 3.47 4.65
N LEU A 201 4.19 2.71 4.84
CA LEU A 201 5.52 3.13 4.37
C LEU A 201 5.54 3.28 2.85
N ALA A 202 4.95 2.34 2.11
CA ALA A 202 4.86 2.43 0.65
C ALA A 202 4.06 3.68 0.19
N LEU A 203 2.95 4.00 0.86
CA LEU A 203 2.20 5.24 0.63
C LEU A 203 3.03 6.49 0.89
N ARG A 204 3.78 6.52 2.01
CA ARG A 204 4.65 7.66 2.36
C ARG A 204 5.82 7.80 1.40
N LYS A 205 6.34 6.69 0.86
CA LYS A 205 7.36 6.70 -0.19
C LYS A 205 6.79 7.24 -1.50
N LEU A 206 5.57 6.85 -1.87
CA LEU A 206 4.86 7.45 -3.01
C LEU A 206 4.63 8.96 -2.82
N GLU A 207 4.33 9.40 -1.59
CA GLU A 207 4.21 10.83 -1.26
C GLU A 207 5.55 11.55 -1.38
N SER A 208 6.64 10.94 -0.89
CA SER A 208 8.00 11.48 -1.01
C SER A 208 8.48 11.54 -2.45
N TRP A 209 8.02 10.60 -3.28
CA TRP A 209 8.27 10.55 -4.72
C TRP A 209 7.40 11.54 -5.50
N GLU A 210 6.47 12.25 -4.84
CA GLU A 210 5.51 13.16 -5.47
C GLU A 210 4.67 12.48 -6.57
N HIS A 211 4.37 11.18 -6.40
CA HIS A 211 3.59 10.45 -7.37
C HIS A 211 2.13 10.90 -7.35
N LYS A 212 1.55 11.29 -8.50
CA LYS A 212 0.17 11.85 -8.64
C LYS A 212 -0.93 11.08 -7.92
N ILE A 213 -0.73 9.78 -7.74
CA ILE A 213 -1.63 8.90 -6.99
C ILE A 213 -1.93 9.43 -5.57
N VAL A 214 -0.98 10.13 -4.96
CA VAL A 214 -1.11 10.61 -3.58
C VAL A 214 -1.95 11.88 -3.45
N ASP A 215 -2.30 12.55 -4.55
CA ASP A 215 -3.14 13.76 -4.53
C ASP A 215 -4.53 13.48 -3.94
N SER A 216 -5.04 12.26 -4.19
CA SER A 216 -6.32 11.78 -3.68
C SER A 216 -6.24 11.25 -2.24
N LEU A 217 -5.04 11.12 -1.64
CA LEU A 217 -4.88 10.61 -0.28
C LEU A 217 -5.26 11.70 0.75
N LYS A 218 -6.18 11.39 1.67
CA LYS A 218 -6.60 12.31 2.73
C LYS A 218 -6.45 11.76 4.14
N LEU A 219 -6.61 10.45 4.31
CA LEU A 219 -6.52 9.81 5.61
C LEU A 219 -5.79 8.47 5.47
N VAL A 220 -4.85 8.20 6.38
CA VAL A 220 -4.19 6.90 6.51
C VAL A 220 -4.41 6.41 7.92
N VAL A 221 -5.05 5.25 8.06
CA VAL A 221 -5.24 4.54 9.31
C VAL A 221 -4.41 3.25 9.25
N GLY A 222 -3.31 3.23 10.00
CA GLY A 222 -2.42 2.08 10.11
C GLY A 222 -2.88 1.11 11.20
N PHE A 223 -2.87 -0.19 10.91
CA PHE A 223 -2.99 -1.22 11.94
C PHE A 223 -1.65 -1.57 12.57
N MET A 224 -1.67 -2.03 13.81
CA MET A 224 -0.55 -2.77 14.37
C MET A 224 -0.49 -4.14 13.70
N CYS A 225 0.68 -4.51 13.18
CA CYS A 225 0.92 -5.77 12.50
C CYS A 225 2.21 -6.37 13.03
N LEU A 226 2.15 -7.63 13.47
CA LEU A 226 3.31 -8.37 13.97
C LEU A 226 3.86 -9.35 12.92
N TRP A 227 2.98 -9.94 12.09
CA TRP A 227 3.34 -10.98 11.13
C TRP A 227 2.48 -10.89 9.87
N CYS A 228 3.06 -11.27 8.73
CA CYS A 228 2.35 -11.54 7.49
C CYS A 228 2.71 -12.96 7.05
N PHE A 229 1.69 -13.83 6.87
CA PHE A 229 1.90 -15.22 6.51
C PHE A 229 1.53 -15.46 5.04
N SER A 230 2.32 -16.27 4.34
CA SER A 230 1.92 -16.83 3.05
C SER A 230 1.08 -18.08 3.28
N LEU A 231 -0.06 -18.17 2.61
CA LEU A 231 -1.00 -19.30 2.71
C LEU A 231 -0.37 -20.64 2.28
N LYS A 232 0.63 -20.61 1.40
CA LYS A 232 1.36 -21.81 0.93
C LYS A 232 2.14 -22.54 2.03
N HIS A 233 2.46 -21.87 3.14
CA HIS A 233 3.25 -22.46 4.23
C HIS A 233 2.40 -22.81 5.46
N LEU A 234 1.09 -22.61 5.39
CA LEU A 234 0.14 -22.95 6.46
C LEU A 234 -0.52 -24.32 6.26
N PHE A 235 -0.24 -25.00 5.13
CA PHE A 235 -0.75 -26.32 4.77
C PHE A 235 0.34 -27.19 4.16
#